data_AF-A0A9E4LB10-F1
#
_entry.id   AF-A0A9E4LB10-F1
#
_cell.length_a   1.000
_cell.length_b   1.000
_cell.length_c   1.000
_cell.angle_alpha   90.00
_cell.angle_beta   90.00
_cell.angle_gamma   90.00
#
_symmetry.space_group_name_H-M   'P 1'
#
loop_
_entity.id
_entity.type
_entity.pdbx_description
1 polymer ?
#
loop_
_entity_poly.entity_id
_entity_poly.type
_entity_poly.pdbx_seq_one_letter_code
_entity_poly.pdbx_strand_id
1 'polypeptide(L)'
;MQDFWNERYAEEGFPYGKEPNEFLKLRLRGLSAGKVLFPAEGEGRNAVYAASLGWNAWAFDYSSSGRKKAMSLASERSVDLVYENFSYQELPNDWRDFDLITLIYAHMPDPLREEIHPRLADRLVPES
;
A
#
# COMPACT_ATOMS: atom_id res chain seq x y z
N MET A 1 10.11 -3.78 -15.12
CA MET A 1 8.96 -2.98 -14.60
C MET A 1 9.39 -1.94 -13.58
N GLN A 2 10.41 -2.18 -12.75
CA GLN A 2 10.87 -1.19 -11.76
C GLN A 2 11.24 0.17 -12.38
N ASP A 3 12.04 0.20 -13.44
CA ASP A 3 12.44 1.45 -14.11
C ASP A 3 11.23 2.20 -14.67
N PHE A 4 10.29 1.49 -15.30
CA PHE A 4 9.04 2.07 -15.82
C PHE A 4 8.25 2.82 -14.75
N TRP A 5 8.05 2.24 -13.55
CA TRP A 5 7.32 2.91 -12.47
C TRP A 5 8.13 4.01 -11.80
N ASN A 6 9.45 3.86 -11.70
CA ASN A 6 10.33 4.93 -11.23
C ASN A 6 10.26 6.16 -12.13
N GLU A 7 10.28 5.97 -13.46
CA GLU A 7 10.12 7.03 -14.45
C GLU A 7 8.73 7.66 -14.37
N ARG A 8 7.69 6.82 -14.36
CA ARG A 8 6.29 7.27 -14.27
C ARG A 8 6.03 8.14 -13.03
N TYR A 9 6.54 7.72 -11.88
CA TYR A 9 6.40 8.46 -10.63
C TYR A 9 7.46 9.56 -10.45
N ALA A 10 8.47 9.68 -11.32
CA ALA A 10 9.41 10.80 -11.29
C ALA A 10 8.82 12.07 -11.93
N GLU A 11 7.75 11.94 -12.73
CA GLU A 11 7.00 13.08 -13.26
C GLU A 11 6.49 14.00 -12.13
N GLU A 12 6.44 15.31 -12.40
CA GLU A 12 5.96 16.30 -11.44
C GLU A 12 4.47 16.08 -11.10
N GLY A 13 4.08 16.40 -9.86
CA GLY A 13 2.71 16.21 -9.36
C GLY A 13 2.40 14.77 -8.96
N PHE A 14 1.12 14.39 -8.95
CA PHE A 14 0.64 13.04 -8.66
C PHE A 14 -0.18 12.57 -9.86
N PRO A 15 0.41 11.81 -10.81
CA PRO A 15 -0.28 11.42 -12.03
C PRO A 15 -1.54 10.58 -11.78
N TYR A 16 -1.64 9.91 -10.63
CA TYR A 16 -2.84 9.19 -10.20
C TYR A 16 -3.67 9.94 -9.15
N GLY A 17 -3.34 11.20 -8.87
CA GLY A 17 -3.99 12.04 -7.88
C GLY A 17 -3.68 11.64 -6.43
N LYS A 18 -4.12 12.51 -5.50
CA LYS A 18 -3.92 12.34 -4.05
C LYS A 18 -5.14 11.77 -3.32
N GLU A 19 -6.29 11.72 -3.98
CA GLU A 19 -7.52 11.18 -3.41
C GLU A 19 -7.54 9.64 -3.48
N PRO A 20 -8.08 8.97 -2.44
CA PRO A 20 -8.11 7.52 -2.40
C PRO A 20 -8.98 6.95 -3.50
N ASN A 21 -8.80 5.66 -3.78
CA ASN A 21 -9.79 4.92 -4.54
C ASN A 21 -11.15 4.93 -3.82
N GLU A 22 -12.24 5.22 -4.54
CA GLU A 22 -13.59 5.32 -3.94
C GLU A 22 -14.09 3.99 -3.35
N PHE A 23 -13.70 2.84 -3.92
CA PHE A 23 -14.04 1.54 -3.33
C PHE A 23 -13.36 1.35 -1.98
N LEU A 24 -12.07 1.70 -1.84
CA LEU A 24 -11.38 1.67 -0.55
C LEU A 24 -12.10 2.54 0.47
N LYS A 25 -12.37 3.78 0.08
CA LYS A 25 -13.05 4.77 0.92
C LYS A 25 -14.39 4.25 1.43
N LEU A 26 -15.15 3.57 0.57
CA LEU A 26 -16.41 2.93 0.97
C LEU A 26 -16.20 1.73 1.88
N ARG A 27 -15.16 0.91 1.67
CA ARG A 27 -14.89 -0.30 2.46
C ARG A 27 -14.31 -0.01 3.84
N LEU A 28 -13.53 1.05 3.99
CA LEU A 28 -13.00 1.45 5.30
C LEU A 28 -14.07 2.06 6.21
N ARG A 29 -15.19 2.54 5.65
CA ARG A 29 -16.30 3.08 6.45
C ARG A 29 -16.91 1.99 7.32
N GLY A 30 -16.97 2.25 8.63
CA GLY A 30 -17.58 1.35 9.60
C GLY A 30 -16.69 0.21 10.08
N LEU A 31 -15.47 0.09 9.53
CA LEU A 31 -14.46 -0.79 10.10
C LEU A 31 -13.74 -0.09 11.26
N SER A 32 -13.45 -0.83 12.32
CA SER A 32 -12.58 -0.34 13.39
C SER A 32 -11.15 -0.32 12.90
N ALA A 33 -10.44 0.78 13.14
CA ALA A 33 -9.08 0.94 12.69
C ALA A 33 -8.14 -0.03 13.44
N GLY A 34 -7.34 -0.75 12.68
CA GLY A 34 -6.26 -1.60 13.16
C GLY A 34 -4.99 -1.39 12.33
N LYS A 35 -4.22 -2.45 12.11
CA LYS A 35 -3.06 -2.47 11.22
C LYS A 35 -3.49 -2.88 9.82
N VAL A 36 -3.14 -2.08 8.81
CA VAL A 36 -3.50 -2.33 7.41
C VAL A 36 -2.28 -2.35 6.51
N LEU A 37 -2.26 -3.29 5.56
CA LEU A 37 -1.21 -3.42 4.56
C LEU A 37 -1.70 -3.04 3.15
N PHE A 38 -0.92 -2.20 2.47
CA PHE A 38 -1.10 -1.76 1.08
C PHE A 38 0.06 -2.26 0.19
N PRO A 39 -0.06 -3.44 -0.44
CA PRO A 39 0.93 -3.93 -1.41
C PRO A 39 0.87 -3.19 -2.75
N ALA A 40 2.04 -2.91 -3.34
CA ALA A 40 2.21 -2.14 -4.59
C ALA A 40 1.44 -0.81 -4.61
N GLU A 41 1.67 -0.01 -3.56
CA GLU A 41 0.88 1.18 -3.30
C GLU A 41 1.30 2.42 -4.15
N GLY A 42 2.47 2.39 -4.79
CA GLY A 42 2.96 3.50 -5.61
C GLY A 42 3.08 4.82 -4.85
N GLU A 43 2.24 5.80 -5.19
CA GLU A 43 2.31 7.18 -4.65
C GLU A 43 1.57 7.38 -3.31
N GLY A 44 1.02 6.32 -2.70
CA GLY A 44 0.53 6.38 -1.32
C GLY A 44 -0.89 6.93 -1.12
N ARG A 45 -1.65 7.26 -2.16
CA ARG A 45 -2.97 7.92 -2.03
C ARG A 45 -3.96 7.13 -1.16
N ASN A 46 -3.91 5.81 -1.19
CA ASN A 46 -4.79 4.94 -0.41
C ASN A 46 -4.27 4.77 1.01
N ALA A 47 -2.98 4.48 1.16
CA ALA A 47 -2.36 4.25 2.46
C ALA A 47 -2.40 5.52 3.34
N VAL A 48 -2.10 6.68 2.77
CA VAL A 48 -2.19 7.97 3.46
C VAL A 48 -3.64 8.29 3.83
N TYR A 49 -4.61 7.95 2.98
CA TYR A 49 -6.02 8.12 3.32
C TYR A 49 -6.42 7.23 4.52
N ALA A 50 -6.04 5.95 4.53
CA ALA A 50 -6.32 5.08 5.66
C ALA A 50 -5.66 5.59 6.96
N ALA A 51 -4.41 6.06 6.89
CA ALA A 51 -3.74 6.68 8.02
C ALA A 51 -4.50 7.90 8.56
N SER A 52 -5.08 8.73 7.67
CA SER A 52 -5.92 9.86 8.09
C SER A 52 -7.22 9.46 8.80
N LEU A 53 -7.65 8.21 8.66
CA LEU A 53 -8.78 7.63 9.39
C LEU A 53 -8.36 6.91 10.69
N GLY A 54 -7.09 7.00 11.08
CA GLY A 54 -6.54 6.39 12.31
C GLY A 54 -6.02 4.96 12.14
N TRP A 55 -5.92 4.43 10.92
CA TRP A 55 -5.30 3.13 10.69
C TRP A 55 -3.77 3.21 10.84
N ASN A 56 -3.17 2.16 11.40
CA ASN A 56 -1.72 1.98 11.32
C ASN A 56 -1.37 1.46 9.92
N ALA A 57 -1.08 2.38 9.00
CA ALA A 57 -0.90 2.09 7.59
C ALA A 57 0.54 1.66 7.27
N TRP A 58 0.64 0.48 6.65
CA TRP A 58 1.88 -0.09 6.13
C TRP A 58 1.73 -0.25 4.63
N ALA A 59 2.76 0.12 3.88
CA ALA A 59 2.77 0.04 2.44
C ALA A 59 4.13 -0.46 1.94
N PHE A 60 4.13 -1.08 0.76
CA PHE A 60 5.38 -1.31 0.04
C PHE A 60 5.16 -1.22 -1.47
N ASP A 61 6.22 -0.81 -2.16
CA ASP A 61 6.32 -0.84 -3.62
C ASP A 61 7.81 -0.86 -3.98
N TYR A 62 8.20 -1.45 -5.11
CA TYR A 62 9.60 -1.44 -5.53
C TYR A 62 10.07 -0.08 -6.10
N SER A 63 9.13 0.87 -6.29
CA SER A 63 9.44 2.20 -6.80
C SER A 63 9.89 3.16 -5.72
N SER A 64 11.16 3.54 -5.78
CA SER A 64 11.73 4.56 -4.90
C SER A 64 11.11 5.95 -5.12
N SER A 65 10.72 6.27 -6.36
CA SER A 65 10.02 7.52 -6.70
C SER A 65 8.60 7.56 -6.11
N GLY A 66 7.86 6.44 -6.24
CA GLY A 66 6.54 6.28 -5.61
C GLY A 66 6.61 6.46 -4.09
N ARG A 67 7.54 5.74 -3.43
CA ARG A 67 7.79 5.90 -1.99
C ARG A 67 8.07 7.35 -1.58
N LYS A 68 8.95 8.06 -2.30
CA LYS A 68 9.25 9.47 -1.99
C LYS A 68 7.99 10.34 -2.03
N LYS A 69 7.12 10.15 -3.02
CA LYS A 69 5.85 10.86 -3.12
C LYS A 69 4.86 10.45 -2.03
N ALA A 70 4.78 9.17 -1.71
CA ALA A 70 3.94 8.68 -0.62
C ALA A 70 4.32 9.30 0.74
N MET A 71 5.62 9.33 1.06
CA MET A 71 6.12 9.96 2.29
C MET A 71 5.90 11.48 2.30
N SER A 72 6.03 12.14 1.15
CA SER A 72 5.71 13.57 1.00
C SER A 72 4.22 13.83 1.24
N LEU A 73 3.34 13.00 0.67
CA LEU A 73 1.89 13.11 0.85
C LEU A 73 1.46 12.82 2.30
N ALA A 74 2.10 11.84 2.95
CA ALA A 74 1.89 11.56 4.37
C ALA A 74 2.27 12.77 5.24
N SER A 75 3.42 13.38 4.97
CA SER A 75 3.87 14.61 5.64
C SER A 75 2.90 15.78 5.41
N GLU A 76 2.46 15.99 4.16
CA GLU A 76 1.48 17.03 3.79
C GLU A 76 0.16 16.86 4.57
N ARG A 77 -0.27 15.61 4.77
CA ARG A 77 -1.50 15.28 5.50
C ARG A 77 -1.30 15.10 7.00
N SER A 78 -0.07 15.26 7.50
CA SER A 78 0.29 15.10 8.92
C SER A 78 -0.13 13.74 9.51
N VAL A 79 0.16 12.66 8.77
CA VAL A 79 -0.13 11.28 9.21
C VAL A 79 1.12 10.41 9.16
N ASP A 80 1.14 9.38 9.99
CA ASP A 80 2.21 8.38 9.99
C ASP A 80 1.97 7.33 8.89
N LEU A 81 3.03 6.94 8.22
CA LEU A 81 3.02 5.90 7.19
C LEU A 81 4.31 5.09 7.28
N VAL A 82 4.19 3.78 7.43
CA VAL A 82 5.32 2.86 7.23
C VAL A 82 5.36 2.51 5.75
N TYR A 83 6.42 2.92 5.04
CA TYR A 83 6.56 2.63 3.61
C TYR A 83 7.92 2.02 3.30
N GLU A 84 7.91 0.75 2.90
CA GLU A 84 9.12 0.01 2.49
C GLU A 84 9.28 -0.07 0.98
N ASN A 85 10.53 -0.17 0.53
CA ASN A 85 10.88 -0.21 -0.89
C ASN A 85 11.44 -1.58 -1.29
N PHE A 86 10.56 -2.54 -1.54
CA PHE A 86 10.94 -3.89 -1.96
C PHE A 86 9.91 -4.50 -2.92
N SER A 87 10.29 -5.58 -3.60
CA SER A 87 9.42 -6.36 -4.48
C SER A 87 8.66 -7.46 -3.72
N TYR A 88 7.61 -8.02 -4.31
CA TYR A 88 6.84 -9.11 -3.70
C TYR A 88 7.69 -10.33 -3.30
N GLN A 89 8.75 -10.61 -4.05
CA GLN A 89 9.67 -11.71 -3.77
C GLN A 89 10.38 -11.53 -2.42
N GLU A 90 10.61 -10.29 -2.02
CA GLU A 90 11.33 -9.88 -0.82
C GLU A 90 10.41 -9.65 0.38
N LEU A 91 9.12 -10.01 0.27
CA LEU A 91 8.14 -9.82 1.35
C LEU A 91 8.64 -10.40 2.68
N PRO A 92 8.90 -9.56 3.70
CA PRO A 92 9.53 -9.99 4.96
C PRO A 92 8.67 -11.01 5.72
N ASN A 93 9.30 -11.97 6.40
CA ASN A 93 8.58 -13.03 7.14
C ASN A 93 7.96 -12.56 8.46
N ASP A 94 8.39 -11.41 8.97
CA ASP A 94 7.94 -10.77 10.21
C ASP A 94 6.80 -9.76 10.00
N TRP A 95 6.47 -9.43 8.75
CA TRP A 95 5.28 -8.65 8.41
C TRP A 95 4.01 -9.47 8.64
N ARG A 96 3.51 -9.46 9.88
CA ARG A 96 2.34 -10.22 10.32
C ARG A 96 1.37 -9.31 11.08
N ASP A 97 0.26 -9.93 11.50
CA ASP A 97 -0.75 -9.36 12.37
C ASP A 97 -1.43 -8.13 11.77
N PHE A 98 -1.80 -8.22 10.48
CA PHE A 98 -2.61 -7.22 9.82
C PHE A 98 -4.10 -7.54 9.98
N ASP A 99 -4.87 -6.55 10.41
CA ASP A 99 -6.34 -6.64 10.49
C ASP A 99 -6.97 -6.49 9.08
N LEU A 100 -6.24 -5.87 8.15
CA LEU A 100 -6.70 -5.65 6.77
C LEU A 100 -5.53 -5.69 5.78
N ILE A 101 -5.75 -6.30 4.62
CA ILE A 101 -4.85 -6.20 3.46
C ILE A 101 -5.66 -5.69 2.27
N THR A 102 -5.15 -4.68 1.57
CA THR A 102 -5.85 -4.05 0.46
C THR A 102 -5.09 -4.21 -0.85
N LEU A 103 -5.67 -4.90 -1.83
CA LEU A 103 -5.11 -5.05 -3.16
C LEU A 103 -5.91 -4.20 -4.16
N ILE A 104 -5.40 -3.01 -4.49
CA ILE A 104 -6.08 -2.06 -5.39
C ILE A 104 -5.11 -1.67 -6.50
N TYR A 105 -5.44 -2.01 -7.75
CA TYR A 105 -4.53 -1.85 -8.90
C TYR A 105 -3.14 -2.46 -8.69
N ALA A 106 -3.04 -3.49 -7.84
CA ALA A 106 -1.82 -4.26 -7.62
C ALA A 106 -1.56 -5.17 -8.83
N HIS A 107 -0.89 -4.62 -9.85
CA HIS A 107 -0.63 -5.31 -11.09
C HIS A 107 0.43 -6.41 -10.93
N MET A 108 0.02 -7.65 -11.13
CA MET A 108 0.89 -8.84 -11.09
C MET A 108 0.56 -9.79 -12.26
N PRO A 109 1.56 -10.41 -12.91
CA PRO A 109 1.33 -11.53 -13.83
C PRO A 109 0.71 -12.73 -13.10
N ASP A 110 -0.05 -13.58 -13.79
CA ASP A 110 -0.79 -14.69 -13.17
C ASP A 110 0.07 -15.63 -12.31
N PRO A 111 1.26 -16.10 -12.75
CA PRO A 111 2.07 -16.98 -11.91
C PRO A 111 2.52 -16.31 -10.61
N LEU A 112 2.84 -15.02 -10.65
CA LEU A 112 3.22 -14.26 -9.47
C LEU A 112 2.02 -14.03 -8.55
N ARG A 113 0.85 -13.77 -9.11
CA ARG A 113 -0.40 -13.59 -8.36
C ARG A 113 -0.75 -14.84 -7.54
N GLU A 114 -0.64 -16.02 -8.16
CA GLU A 114 -0.90 -17.32 -7.50
C GLU A 114 0.08 -17.59 -6.36
N GLU A 115 1.33 -17.16 -6.47
CA GLU A 115 2.34 -17.29 -5.42
C GLU A 115 2.13 -16.29 -4.27
N ILE A 116 1.85 -15.03 -4.60
CA ILE A 116 1.92 -13.92 -3.63
C ILE A 116 0.63 -13.76 -2.83
N HIS A 117 -0.54 -14.03 -3.42
CA HIS A 117 -1.81 -13.88 -2.71
C HIS A 117 -1.90 -14.75 -1.44
N PRO A 118 -1.54 -16.05 -1.45
CA PRO A 118 -1.48 -16.86 -0.24
C PRO A 118 -0.51 -16.30 0.79
N ARG A 119 0.70 -15.91 0.36
CA ARG A 119 1.73 -15.34 1.25
C ARG A 119 1.29 -14.06 1.95
N LEU A 120 0.45 -13.25 1.29
CA LEU A 120 -0.18 -12.07 1.88
C LEU A 120 -1.32 -12.47 2.82
N ALA A 121 -2.18 -13.41 2.43
CA ALA A 121 -3.28 -13.90 3.27
C ALA A 121 -2.77 -14.48 4.61
N ASP A 122 -1.61 -15.15 4.61
CA ASP A 122 -0.94 -15.66 5.81
C ASP A 122 -0.52 -14.56 6.80
N ARG A 123 -0.63 -13.28 6.42
CA ARG A 123 -0.29 -12.12 7.28
C ARG A 123 -1.50 -11.51 7.96
N LEU A 124 -2.70 -11.93 7.57
CA LEU A 124 -3.93 -11.55 8.25
C LEU A 124 -3.96 -12.16 9.65
N VAL A 125 -4.47 -11.40 10.62
CA VAL A 125 -4.82 -11.96 11.92
C VAL A 125 -5.88 -13.06 11.71
N PRO A 126 -5.72 -14.25 12.30
CA PRO A 126 -6.73 -15.31 12.20
C PRO A 126 -8.08 -14.85 12.76
N GLU A 127 -9.18 -15.22 12.10
CA GLU A 127 -10.50 -15.05 12.69
C GLU A 127 -10.60 -15.91 13.96
N SER A 128 -11.07 -15.29 15.06
CA SER A 128 -11.26 -15.94 16.36
C SER A 128 -12.45 -16.88 16.38
#